data_AF-A0A7Z8SE52-F1
#
_entry.id   AF-A0A7Z8SE52-F1
#
_cell.length_a   1.000
_cell.length_b   1.000
_cell.length_c   1.000
_cell.angle_alpha   90.00
_cell.angle_beta   90.00
_cell.angle_gamma   90.00
#
_symmetry.space_group_name_H-M   'P 1'
#
loop_
_entity.id
_entity.type
_entity.pdbx_description
1 polymer ?
#
loop_
_entity_poly.entity_id
_entity_poly.type
_entity_poly.pdbx_seq_one_letter_code
_entity_poly.pdbx_strand_id
1 'polypeptide(L)'
;MNANLESSAPKIREVAMEFLKINEKKQFRRKELEDYVDSKLEVTEGAKNGALNRVLKDNEKEGVFRVDRGLYLYDSTAKKEDYELLKGIQNILDDAFAEVKNTVSNLEIVDYLTEYDLSSLAKIHELLKMQQRIHEILDIKE
;
A
#
# COMPACT_ATOMS: atom_id res chain seq x y z
N MET A 1 40.94 -5.06 -15.71
CA MET A 1 40.68 -3.64 -15.44
C MET A 1 39.56 -3.56 -14.41
N ASN A 2 39.90 -3.10 -13.22
CA ASN A 2 39.05 -3.06 -12.02
C ASN A 2 38.30 -1.71 -11.90
N ALA A 3 37.17 -1.75 -11.19
CA ALA A 3 36.57 -0.63 -10.44
C ALA A 3 35.85 0.50 -11.20
N ASN A 4 34.75 0.19 -11.91
CA ASN A 4 33.67 1.16 -12.21
C ASN A 4 32.30 0.75 -11.63
N LEU A 5 32.27 -0.27 -10.74
CA LEU A 5 31.05 -0.73 -10.06
C LEU A 5 30.76 0.04 -8.76
N GLU A 6 31.68 0.92 -8.33
CA GLU A 6 31.44 1.83 -7.21
C GLU A 6 30.71 3.10 -7.68
N SER A 7 29.47 3.21 -7.21
CA SER A 7 28.63 4.43 -7.09
C SER A 7 27.49 4.69 -8.10
N SER A 8 26.91 3.67 -8.74
CA SER A 8 25.57 3.85 -9.33
C SER A 8 24.47 3.94 -8.25
N ALA A 9 24.66 3.29 -7.10
CA ALA A 9 23.65 3.23 -6.04
C ALA A 9 23.26 4.59 -5.43
N PRO A 10 24.20 5.54 -5.15
CA PRO A 10 23.84 6.89 -4.73
C PRO A 10 23.01 7.65 -5.78
N LYS A 11 23.36 7.54 -7.06
CA LYS A 11 22.61 8.17 -8.16
C LYS A 11 21.21 7.58 -8.31
N ILE A 12 21.09 6.25 -8.22
CA ILE A 12 19.78 5.57 -8.22
C ILE A 12 18.94 6.05 -7.04
N ARG A 13 19.55 6.22 -5.85
CA ARG A 13 18.84 6.75 -4.67
C ARG A 13 18.35 8.17 -4.92
N GLU A 14 19.18 9.06 -5.48
CA GLU A 14 18.81 10.43 -5.78
C GLU A 14 17.60 10.50 -6.72
N VAL A 15 17.64 9.77 -7.84
CA VAL A 15 16.53 9.69 -8.80
C VAL A 15 15.29 9.05 -8.19
N ALA A 16 15.45 8.02 -7.34
CA ALA A 16 14.33 7.43 -6.64
C ALA A 16 13.68 8.43 -5.67
N MET A 17 14.46 9.20 -4.91
CA MET A 17 13.92 10.24 -4.03
C MET A 17 13.24 11.37 -4.79
N GLU A 18 13.72 11.72 -6.00
CA GLU A 18 13.03 12.66 -6.90
C GLU A 18 11.63 12.14 -7.26
N PHE A 19 11.53 10.86 -7.69
CA PHE A 19 10.25 10.23 -7.96
C PHE A 19 9.31 10.25 -6.75
N LEU A 20 9.82 9.91 -5.56
CA LEU A 20 9.03 9.91 -4.33
C LEU A 20 8.47 11.30 -4.03
N LYS A 21 9.28 12.36 -4.14
CA LYS A 21 8.83 13.74 -3.94
C LYS A 21 7.77 14.19 -4.95
N ILE A 22 7.91 13.81 -6.22
CA ILE A 22 6.90 14.09 -7.25
C ILE A 22 5.56 13.42 -6.92
N ASN A 23 5.61 12.25 -6.27
CA ASN A 23 4.46 11.44 -5.90
C ASN A 23 4.17 11.49 -4.39
N GLU A 24 4.52 12.58 -3.72
CA GLU A 24 4.23 12.74 -2.29
C GLU A 24 2.72 12.65 -2.03
N LYS A 25 2.36 11.88 -0.99
CA LYS A 25 0.98 11.54 -0.60
C LYS A 25 0.18 10.78 -1.67
N LYS A 26 0.84 10.22 -2.68
CA LYS A 26 0.22 9.35 -3.68
C LYS A 26 0.75 7.93 -3.56
N GLN A 27 -0.13 6.97 -3.78
CA GLN A 27 0.27 5.58 -3.90
C GLN A 27 0.95 5.34 -5.25
N PHE A 28 2.01 4.54 -5.25
CA PHE A 28 2.72 4.14 -6.46
C PHE A 28 3.12 2.67 -6.38
N ARG A 29 3.17 2.03 -7.54
CA ARG A 29 3.69 0.66 -7.69
C ARG A 29 5.20 0.71 -7.81
N ARG A 30 5.86 -0.33 -7.30
CA ARG A 30 7.30 -0.53 -7.46
C ARG A 30 7.74 -0.44 -8.93
N LYS A 31 6.94 -0.98 -9.84
CA LYS A 31 7.23 -0.96 -11.28
C LYS A 31 7.29 0.46 -11.84
N GLU A 32 6.43 1.37 -11.37
CA GLU A 32 6.44 2.77 -11.81
C GLU A 32 7.71 3.50 -11.37
N LEU A 33 8.21 3.18 -10.17
CA LEU A 33 9.51 3.66 -9.69
C LEU A 33 10.68 3.06 -10.49
N GLU A 34 10.62 1.78 -10.83
CA GLU A 34 11.62 1.12 -11.68
C GLU A 34 11.66 1.74 -13.08
N ASP A 35 10.50 1.91 -13.71
CA ASP A 35 10.34 2.53 -15.03
C ASP A 35 10.85 3.99 -15.02
N TYR A 36 10.60 4.74 -13.93
CA TYR A 36 11.12 6.10 -13.77
C TYR A 36 12.64 6.13 -13.71
N VAL A 37 13.26 5.24 -12.92
CA VAL A 37 14.73 5.15 -12.83
C VAL A 37 15.33 4.77 -14.18
N ASP A 38 14.75 3.79 -14.88
CA ASP A 38 15.21 3.36 -16.20
C ASP A 38 15.11 4.49 -17.24
N SER A 39 14.12 5.38 -17.11
CA SER A 39 13.98 6.55 -17.99
C SER A 39 15.06 7.63 -17.78
N LYS A 40 15.78 7.58 -16.65
CA LYS A 40 16.76 8.62 -16.24
C LYS A 40 18.20 8.10 -16.21
N LEU A 41 18.41 6.80 -15.99
CA LEU A 41 19.71 6.20 -15.78
C LEU A 41 19.82 4.84 -16.50
N GLU A 42 20.89 4.64 -17.25
CA GLU A 42 21.28 3.31 -17.72
C GLU A 42 22.04 2.58 -16.60
N VAL A 43 21.39 1.59 -15.98
CA VAL A 43 21.95 0.80 -14.88
C VAL A 43 21.61 -0.67 -15.04
N THR A 44 22.46 -1.56 -14.50
CA THR A 44 22.16 -3.00 -14.51
C THR A 44 21.00 -3.32 -13.58
N GLU A 45 20.21 -4.34 -13.94
CA GLU A 45 19.04 -4.75 -13.17
C GLU A 45 19.38 -5.12 -11.72
N GLY A 46 20.53 -5.79 -11.50
CA GLY A 46 21.02 -6.12 -10.16
C GLY A 46 21.34 -4.89 -9.30
N ALA A 47 21.98 -3.86 -9.89
CA ALA A 47 22.30 -2.62 -9.18
C ALA A 47 21.03 -1.81 -8.86
N LYS A 48 20.09 -1.73 -9.81
CA LYS A 48 18.78 -1.09 -9.64
C LYS A 48 17.98 -1.76 -8.52
N ASN A 49 17.79 -3.07 -8.60
CA ASN A 49 17.01 -3.82 -7.63
C ASN A 49 17.60 -3.73 -6.22
N GLY A 50 18.93 -3.80 -6.09
CA GLY A 50 19.62 -3.65 -4.82
C GLY A 50 19.45 -2.25 -4.22
N ALA A 51 19.57 -1.20 -5.03
CA ALA A 51 19.43 0.18 -4.56
C ALA A 51 17.97 0.53 -4.21
N LEU A 52 17.01 0.18 -5.07
CA LEU A 52 15.58 0.40 -4.80
C LEU A 52 15.09 -0.38 -3.59
N ASN A 53 15.57 -1.60 -3.38
CA ASN A 53 15.24 -2.35 -2.17
C ASN A 53 15.65 -1.63 -0.89
N ARG A 54 16.83 -0.99 -0.87
CA ARG A 54 17.26 -0.18 0.28
C ARG A 54 16.37 1.06 0.45
N VAL A 55 16.06 1.75 -0.64
CA VAL A 55 15.14 2.91 -0.62
C VAL A 55 13.74 2.54 -0.12
N LEU A 56 13.26 1.33 -0.40
CA LEU A 56 11.90 0.91 -0.02
C LEU A 56 11.82 0.17 1.32
N LYS A 57 12.87 -0.53 1.75
CA LYS A 57 12.89 -1.27 3.03
C LYS A 57 13.40 -0.44 4.21
N ASP A 58 14.37 0.44 3.98
CA ASP A 58 15.10 1.10 5.08
C ASP A 58 14.58 2.52 5.40
N ASN A 59 13.60 3.01 4.63
CA ASN A 59 13.10 4.40 4.68
C ASN A 59 11.69 4.55 5.27
N GLU A 60 11.20 3.58 6.04
CA GLU A 60 9.99 3.83 6.87
C GLU A 60 10.19 5.03 7.81
N LYS A 61 11.43 5.27 8.26
CA LYS A 61 11.83 6.46 9.02
C LYS A 61 11.91 7.74 8.19
N GLU A 62 12.02 7.62 6.87
CA GLU A 62 12.04 8.75 5.92
C GLU A 62 10.65 8.96 5.27
N GLY A 63 9.59 8.27 5.74
CA GLY A 63 8.23 8.45 5.25
C GLY A 63 7.81 7.53 4.09
N VAL A 64 8.57 6.48 3.78
CA VAL A 64 8.21 5.48 2.77
C VAL A 64 7.51 4.30 3.43
N PHE A 65 6.26 4.06 3.06
CA PHE A 65 5.44 3.03 3.66
C PHE A 65 4.95 2.03 2.62
N ARG A 66 4.96 0.73 2.98
CA ARG A 66 4.43 -0.33 2.10
C ARG A 66 2.96 -0.60 2.43
N VAL A 67 2.08 -0.22 1.52
CA VAL A 67 0.62 -0.37 1.64
C VAL A 67 0.18 -1.79 1.31
N ASP A 68 0.73 -2.38 0.25
CA ASP A 68 0.47 -3.76 -0.16
C ASP A 68 1.70 -4.34 -0.90
N ARG A 69 1.65 -5.60 -1.34
CA ARG A 69 2.71 -6.26 -2.11
C ARG A 69 2.99 -5.48 -3.40
N GLY A 70 4.10 -4.74 -3.38
CA GLY A 70 4.54 -3.95 -4.52
C GLY A 70 3.86 -2.58 -4.63
N LEU A 71 3.05 -2.18 -3.65
CA LEU A 71 2.37 -0.89 -3.57
C LEU A 71 2.90 -0.09 -2.37
N TYR A 72 3.28 1.16 -2.62
CA TYR A 72 3.96 2.01 -1.65
C TYR A 72 3.33 3.40 -1.60
N LEU A 73 3.52 4.09 -0.48
CA LEU A 73 3.13 5.47 -0.24
C LEU A 73 4.35 6.22 0.29
N TYR A 74 4.58 7.43 -0.20
CA TYR A 74 5.56 8.34 0.39
C TYR A 74 4.85 9.52 1.05
N ASP A 75 5.04 9.68 2.35
CA ASP A 75 4.61 10.86 3.11
C ASP A 75 5.72 11.25 4.09
N SER A 76 6.43 12.34 3.78
CA SER A 76 7.54 12.85 4.60
C SER A 76 7.10 13.42 5.96
N THR A 77 5.80 13.65 6.14
CA THR A 77 5.20 14.26 7.32
C THR A 77 4.51 13.27 8.25
N ALA A 78 4.24 12.05 7.77
CA ALA A 78 3.58 11.02 8.55
C ALA A 78 4.50 10.47 9.64
N LYS A 79 3.98 10.39 10.87
CA LYS A 79 4.70 9.72 11.96
C LYS A 79 4.55 8.21 11.79
N LYS A 80 5.58 7.46 12.20
CA LYS A 80 5.59 6.00 12.10
C LYS A 80 4.40 5.38 12.83
N GLU A 81 4.03 5.95 13.97
CA GLU A 81 2.90 5.53 14.80
C GLU A 81 1.55 5.68 14.08
N ASP A 82 1.38 6.74 13.29
CA ASP A 82 0.15 6.98 12.53
C ASP A 82 -0.02 5.91 11.43
N TYR A 83 1.08 5.50 10.80
CA TYR A 83 1.04 4.45 9.79
C TYR A 83 0.83 3.06 10.38
N GLU A 84 1.44 2.76 11.52
CA GLU A 84 1.19 1.49 12.24
C GLU A 84 -0.28 1.36 12.65
N LEU A 85 -0.90 2.47 13.07
CA LEU A 85 -2.33 2.54 13.33
C LEU A 85 -3.16 2.27 12.07
N LEU A 86 -2.85 2.94 10.96
CA LEU A 86 -3.55 2.75 9.68
C LEU A 86 -3.44 1.30 9.18
N LYS A 87 -2.27 0.69 9.27
CA LYS A 87 -2.05 -0.72 8.93
C LYS A 87 -2.85 -1.65 9.84
N GLY A 88 -2.95 -1.34 11.13
CA GLY A 88 -3.80 -2.07 12.07
C GLY A 88 -5.28 -2.00 11.67
N ILE A 89 -5.77 -0.82 11.33
CA ILE A 89 -7.14 -0.62 10.84
C ILE A 89 -7.38 -1.41 9.55
N GLN A 90 -6.44 -1.36 8.60
CA GLN A 90 -6.56 -2.09 7.34
C GLN A 90 -6.65 -3.60 7.54
N ASN A 91 -5.83 -4.18 8.43
CA ASN A 91 -5.93 -5.60 8.75
C ASN A 91 -7.30 -5.97 9.35
N ILE A 92 -7.84 -5.14 10.25
CA ILE A 92 -9.17 -5.36 10.83
C ILE A 92 -10.25 -5.37 9.74
N LEU A 93 -10.15 -4.45 8.77
CA LEU A 93 -11.07 -4.38 7.64
C LEU A 93 -10.92 -5.60 6.72
N ASP A 94 -9.70 -6.00 6.37
CA ASP A 94 -9.44 -7.15 5.51
C ASP A 94 -9.96 -8.46 6.15
N ASP A 95 -9.77 -8.63 7.46
CA ASP A 95 -10.30 -9.76 8.22
C ASP A 95 -11.83 -9.75 8.22
N ALA A 96 -12.46 -8.59 8.46
CA ALA A 96 -13.91 -8.45 8.41
C ALA A 96 -14.47 -8.76 7.01
N PHE A 97 -13.82 -8.28 5.94
CA PHE A 97 -14.21 -8.59 4.57
C PHE A 97 -14.05 -10.08 4.25
N ALA A 98 -13.00 -10.73 4.74
CA ALA A 98 -12.81 -12.17 4.59
C ALA A 98 -13.92 -12.97 5.29
N GLU A 99 -14.33 -12.57 6.50
CA GLU A 99 -15.44 -13.17 7.25
C GLU A 99 -16.78 -13.01 6.51
N VAL A 100 -17.04 -11.82 5.97
CA VAL A 100 -18.23 -11.55 5.15
C VAL A 100 -18.21 -12.40 3.88
N LYS A 101 -17.08 -12.47 3.19
CA LYS A 101 -16.93 -13.28 1.98
C LYS A 101 -17.14 -14.77 2.27
N ASN A 102 -16.62 -15.28 3.39
CA ASN A 102 -16.86 -16.66 3.83
C ASN A 102 -18.34 -16.88 4.14
N THR A 103 -18.98 -15.97 4.87
CA THR A 103 -20.41 -16.04 5.19
C THR A 103 -21.26 -16.05 3.91
N VAL A 104 -21.00 -15.17 2.96
CA VAL A 104 -21.70 -15.10 1.66
C VAL A 104 -21.43 -16.33 0.79
N SER A 105 -20.19 -16.84 0.76
CA SER A 105 -19.86 -18.04 -0.01
C SER A 105 -20.50 -19.30 0.58
N ASN A 106 -20.79 -19.31 1.89
CA ASN A 106 -21.49 -20.38 2.58
C ASN A 106 -23.02 -20.22 2.58
N LEU A 107 -23.55 -19.06 2.14
CA LEU A 107 -24.98 -18.76 2.07
C LEU A 107 -25.69 -19.44 0.89
N GLU A 108 -25.01 -20.27 0.09
CA GLU A 108 -25.61 -20.96 -1.06
C GLU A 108 -26.29 -22.30 -0.71
N ILE A 109 -26.55 -22.62 0.56
CA ILE A 109 -27.39 -23.77 0.93
C ILE A 109 -28.34 -23.42 2.09
N VAL A 110 -29.64 -23.44 1.76
CA VAL A 110 -30.86 -23.59 2.59
C VAL A 110 -31.76 -22.34 2.76
N ASP A 111 -32.96 -22.49 2.20
CA ASP A 111 -34.18 -21.67 2.12
C ASP A 111 -34.67 -20.86 3.35
N TYR A 112 -33.91 -20.62 4.41
CA TYR A 112 -34.35 -19.73 5.50
C TYR A 112 -33.18 -18.95 6.08
N LEU A 113 -33.06 -17.66 5.72
CA LEU A 113 -32.23 -16.71 6.47
C LEU A 113 -32.69 -16.71 7.92
N THR A 114 -31.80 -17.12 8.83
CA THR A 114 -32.05 -17.14 10.27
C THR A 114 -31.86 -15.74 10.88
N GLU A 115 -32.34 -15.50 12.11
CA GLU A 115 -32.08 -14.23 12.81
C GLU A 115 -30.58 -13.90 12.95
N TYR A 116 -29.73 -14.93 12.96
CA TYR A 116 -28.28 -14.77 12.97
C TYR A 116 -27.73 -14.20 11.66
N ASP A 117 -28.28 -14.66 10.52
CA ASP A 117 -27.91 -14.15 9.19
C ASP A 117 -28.36 -12.70 9.01
N LEU A 118 -29.53 -12.35 9.56
CA LEU A 118 -30.03 -10.98 9.60
C LEU A 118 -29.16 -10.05 10.46
N SER A 119 -28.66 -10.53 11.61
CA SER A 119 -27.73 -9.76 12.44
C SER A 119 -26.39 -9.53 11.72
N SER A 120 -25.89 -10.53 11.01
CA SER A 120 -24.67 -10.43 10.22
C SER A 120 -24.84 -9.45 9.06
N LEU A 121 -25.97 -9.48 8.36
CA LEU A 121 -26.35 -8.47 7.36
C LEU A 121 -26.44 -7.05 7.93
N ALA A 122 -26.99 -6.90 9.14
CA ALA A 122 -27.05 -5.59 9.81
C ALA A 122 -25.65 -5.06 10.15
N LYS A 123 -24.73 -5.93 10.59
CA LYS A 123 -23.32 -5.56 10.82
C LYS A 123 -22.60 -5.18 9.52
N ILE A 124 -22.84 -5.92 8.44
CA ILE A 124 -22.31 -5.57 7.11
C ILE A 124 -22.81 -4.19 6.67
N HIS A 125 -24.09 -3.90 6.91
CA HIS A 125 -24.67 -2.61 6.55
C HIS A 125 -24.10 -1.46 7.38
N GLU A 126 -23.81 -1.67 8.67
CA GLU A 126 -23.08 -0.72 9.52
C GLU A 126 -21.65 -0.48 9.01
N LEU A 127 -20.93 -1.53 8.61
CA LEU A 127 -19.58 -1.42 8.06
C LEU A 127 -19.57 -0.64 6.73
N LEU A 128 -20.55 -0.86 5.85
CA LEU A 128 -20.70 -0.09 4.61
C LEU A 128 -20.98 1.39 4.87
N LYS A 129 -21.79 1.74 5.89
CA LYS A 129 -22.01 3.14 6.30
C LYS A 129 -20.73 3.78 6.85
N MET A 130 -19.93 3.04 7.62
CA MET A 130 -18.63 3.53 8.08
C MET A 130 -17.66 3.75 6.92
N GLN A 131 -17.63 2.84 5.94
CA GLN A 131 -16.83 3.00 4.72
C GLN A 131 -17.22 4.27 3.95
N GLN A 132 -18.52 4.52 3.75
CA GLN A 132 -18.99 5.77 3.12
C GLN A 132 -18.57 7.02 3.88
N ARG A 133 -18.68 7.03 5.22
CA ARG A 133 -18.19 8.17 6.02
C ARG A 133 -16.68 8.37 5.88
N ILE A 134 -15.90 7.29 5.75
CA ILE A 134 -14.45 7.39 5.50
C ILE A 134 -14.19 7.96 4.09
N HIS A 135 -14.93 7.52 3.06
CA HIS A 135 -14.82 8.09 1.72
C HIS A 135 -15.13 9.59 1.71
N GLU A 136 -16.17 10.03 2.43
CA GLU A 136 -16.51 11.45 2.60
C GLU A 136 -15.38 12.25 3.29
N ILE A 137 -14.77 11.69 4.35
CA ILE A 137 -13.64 12.33 5.05
C ILE A 137 -12.41 12.45 4.14
N LEU A 138 -12.16 11.42 3.33
CA LEU A 138 -11.00 11.35 2.44
C LEU A 138 -11.24 12.06 1.09
N ASP A 139 -12.42 12.68 0.89
CA ASP A 139 -12.88 13.29 -0.37
C ASP A 139 -12.71 12.36 -1.59
N ILE A 140 -12.91 11.05 -1.35
CA ILE A 140 -12.90 10.03 -2.40
C ILE A 140 -14.27 10.10 -3.06
N LYS A 141 -14.34 10.73 -4.23
CA LYS A 141 -15.55 10.74 -5.06
C LYS A 141 -15.73 9.35 -5.68
N GLU A 142 -16.83 8.69 -5.33
CA GLU A 142 -17.33 7.48 -6.03
C GLU A 142 -17.55 7.74 -7.53
#